data_AF-A0A6F9XNX8-F1
#
_entry.id   AF-A0A6F9XNX8-F1
#
_cell.length_a   1.000
_cell.length_b   1.000
_cell.length_c   1.000
_cell.angle_alpha   90.00
_cell.angle_beta   90.00
_cell.angle_gamma   90.00
#
_symmetry.space_group_name_H-M   'P 1'
#
loop_
_entity.id
_entity.type
_entity.pdbx_description
1 polymer ?
#
loop_
_entity_poly.entity_id
_entity_poly.type
_entity_poly.pdbx_seq_one_letter_code
_entity_poly.pdbx_strand_id
1 'polypeptide(L)' 'MSVLRDIREGRGMSIKFVAKKLNKSSVTISRYEANPMSMKLEQLCMLSELYQIPANDLVIRLKKGGGCSWS' A
#
# COMPACT_ATOMS: atom_id res chain seq x y z
N MET A 1 9.76 1.60 -8.70
CA MET A 1 9.47 0.47 -7.78
C MET A 1 8.28 0.88 -6.90
N SER A 2 7.40 -0.05 -6.54
CA SER A 2 6.19 0.26 -5.75
C SER A 2 6.34 -0.28 -4.33
N VAL A 3 6.41 0.62 -3.36
CA VAL A 3 6.56 0.26 -1.93
C VAL A 3 5.45 -0.69 -1.47
N LEU A 4 4.20 -0.47 -1.88
CA LEU A 4 3.09 -1.35 -1.51
C LEU A 4 3.19 -2.73 -2.14
N ARG A 5 3.66 -2.79 -3.39
CA ARG A 5 3.91 -4.05 -4.08
C ARG A 5 5.01 -4.84 -3.37
N ASP A 6 6.11 -4.19 -3.03
CA ASP A 6 7.25 -4.82 -2.35
C ASP A 6 6.82 -5.36 -0.97
N ILE A 7 6.02 -4.59 -0.23
CA ILE A 7 5.44 -5.02 1.05
C ILE A 7 4.52 -6.24 0.86
N ARG A 8 3.67 -6.23 -0.17
CA ARG A 8 2.73 -7.32 -0.46
C ARG A 8 3.49 -8.59 -0.83
N GLU A 9 4.43 -8.50 -1.76
CA GLU A 9 5.21 -9.63 -2.26
C GLU A 9 6.17 -10.18 -1.21
N GLY A 10 6.78 -9.32 -0.39
CA GLY A 10 7.59 -9.70 0.76
C GLY A 10 6.83 -10.47 1.85
N ARG A 11 5.48 -10.45 1.81
CA ARG A 11 4.61 -11.26 2.67
C ARG A 11 3.97 -12.46 1.96
N GLY A 12 4.38 -12.75 0.74
CA GLY A 12 3.82 -13.85 -0.06
C GLY A 12 2.34 -13.64 -0.43
N MET A 13 1.84 -12.40 -0.37
CA MET A 13 0.45 -12.11 -0.68
C MET A 13 0.26 -11.87 -2.18
N SER A 14 -0.73 -12.53 -2.79
CA SER A 14 -1.15 -12.21 -4.14
C SER A 14 -2.05 -10.97 -4.17
N ILE A 15 -2.09 -10.28 -5.30
CA ILE A 15 -3.00 -9.13 -5.47
C ILE A 15 -4.47 -9.53 -5.28
N LYS A 16 -4.85 -10.75 -5.72
CA LYS A 16 -6.19 -11.31 -5.56
C LYS A 16 -6.51 -11.55 -4.08
N PHE A 17 -5.53 -12.00 -3.29
CA PHE A 17 -5.70 -12.20 -1.86
C PHE A 17 -5.99 -10.86 -1.15
N VAL A 18 -5.18 -9.83 -1.41
CA VAL A 18 -5.39 -8.49 -0.83
C VAL A 18 -6.73 -7.91 -1.26
N ALA A 19 -7.07 -8.02 -2.55
CA ALA A 19 -8.35 -7.55 -3.09
C ALA A 19 -9.55 -8.21 -2.38
N LYS A 20 -9.51 -9.54 -2.18
CA LYS A 20 -10.54 -10.28 -1.45
C LYS A 20 -10.63 -9.82 0.01
N LYS A 21 -9.50 -9.62 0.69
CA LYS A 21 -9.46 -9.19 2.09
C LYS A 21 -10.01 -7.78 2.30
N LEU A 22 -9.77 -6.87 1.36
CA LEU A 22 -10.24 -5.48 1.44
C LEU A 22 -11.60 -5.26 0.76
N ASN A 23 -12.25 -6.31 0.26
CA ASN A 23 -13.46 -6.23 -0.55
C ASN A 23 -13.34 -5.20 -1.69
N LYS A 24 -12.23 -5.27 -2.44
CA LYS A 24 -11.93 -4.42 -3.61
C LYS A 24 -11.63 -5.28 -4.83
N SER A 25 -11.60 -4.66 -6.01
CA SER A 25 -11.12 -5.32 -7.22
C SER A 25 -9.59 -5.41 -7.22
N SER A 26 -9.03 -6.41 -7.91
CA SER A 26 -7.57 -6.50 -8.10
C SER A 26 -7.02 -5.27 -8.84
N VAL A 27 -7.81 -4.68 -9.74
CA VAL A 27 -7.47 -3.44 -10.45
C VAL A 27 -7.33 -2.27 -9.48
N THR A 28 -8.20 -2.19 -8.48
CA THR A 28 -8.13 -1.16 -7.44
C THR A 28 -6.84 -1.29 -6.62
N ILE A 29 -6.49 -2.51 -6.20
CA ILE A 29 -5.23 -2.76 -5.48
C ILE A 29 -4.01 -2.41 -6.36
N SER A 30 -4.04 -2.78 -7.64
CA SER A 30 -2.97 -2.43 -8.58
C SER A 30 -2.82 -0.91 -8.73
N ARG A 31 -3.93 -0.17 -8.70
CA ARG A 31 -3.93 1.29 -8.72
C ARG A 31 -3.32 1.89 -7.46
N TYR A 32 -3.61 1.31 -6.30
CA TYR A 32 -2.97 1.70 -5.04
C TYR A 32 -1.46 1.50 -5.10
N GLU A 33 -1.01 0.35 -5.62
CA GLU A 33 0.41 0.05 -5.81
C GLU A 33 1.08 1.02 -6.80
N ALA A 34 0.39 1.39 -7.89
CA ALA A 34 0.93 2.29 -8.89
C ALA A 34 0.97 3.76 -8.44
N ASN A 35 -0.06 4.24 -7.74
CA ASN A 35 -0.17 5.61 -7.26
C ASN A 35 -0.71 5.68 -5.82
N PRO A 36 0.15 5.44 -4.82
CA PRO A 36 -0.26 5.38 -3.42
C PRO A 36 -0.82 6.70 -2.87
N MET A 37 -0.40 7.84 -3.43
CA MET A 37 -0.83 9.18 -2.97
C MET A 37 -2.27 9.50 -3.34
N SER A 38 -2.88 8.73 -4.26
CA SER A 38 -4.30 8.86 -4.61
C SER A 38 -5.25 8.17 -3.62
N MET A 39 -4.72 7.41 -2.66
CA MET A 39 -5.53 6.69 -1.69
C MET A 39 -6.12 7.62 -0.63
N LYS A 40 -7.37 7.34 -0.24
CA LYS A 40 -8.00 7.96 0.93
C LYS A 40 -7.41 7.38 2.23
N LEU A 41 -7.51 8.14 3.32
CA LEU A 41 -7.04 7.71 4.65
C LEU A 41 -7.62 6.35 5.07
N GLU A 42 -8.91 6.12 4.83
CA GLU A 42 -9.58 4.84 5.10
C GLU A 42 -8.90 3.65 4.39
N GLN A 43 -8.45 3.85 3.14
CA GLN A 43 -7.78 2.82 2.35
C GLN A 43 -6.38 2.54 2.89
N LEU A 44 -5.68 3.57 3.34
CA LEU A 44 -4.41 3.44 4.05
C LEU A 44 -4.57 2.69 5.37
N CYS A 45 -5.60 2.97 6.15
CA CYS A 45 -5.90 2.24 7.39
C CYS A 45 -6.17 0.75 7.13
N MET A 46 -7.01 0.45 6.14
CA MET A 46 -7.28 -0.93 5.72
C MET A 46 -5.99 -1.68 5.33
N LEU A 47 -5.11 -1.04 4.56
CA LEU A 47 -3.82 -1.63 4.18
C LEU A 47 -2.90 -1.78 5.39
N SER A 48 -2.84 -0.78 6.27
CA SER A 48 -2.09 -0.79 7.53
C SER A 48 -2.45 -1.99 8.40
N GLU A 49 -3.75 -2.24 8.58
CA GLU A 49 -4.26 -3.39 9.34
C GLU A 49 -3.91 -4.72 8.67
N LEU A 50 -4.17 -4.87 7.37
CA LEU A 50 -3.88 -6.09 6.63
C LEU A 50 -2.38 -6.42 6.63
N TYR A 51 -1.57 -5.38 6.50
CA TYR A 51 -0.12 -5.48 6.50
C TYR A 51 0.48 -5.48 7.89
N GLN A 52 -0.28 -5.28 8.96
CA GLN A 52 0.25 -5.19 10.32
C GLN A 52 1.44 -4.20 10.41
N ILE A 53 1.33 -3.07 9.71
CA ILE A 53 2.30 -1.97 9.76
C ILE A 53 1.54 -0.76 10.29
N PRO A 54 2.03 -0.03 11.30
CA PRO A 54 1.39 1.20 11.74
C PRO A 54 1.15 2.16 10.56
N ALA A 55 -0.04 2.77 10.49
CA ALA A 55 -0.38 3.64 9.36
C ALA A 55 0.64 4.78 9.14
N ASN A 56 1.21 5.33 10.22
CA ASN A 56 2.27 6.34 10.13
C ASN A 56 3.54 5.81 9.45
N ASP A 57 3.99 4.60 9.83
CA ASP A 57 5.14 3.95 9.19
C ASP A 57 4.87 3.65 7.72
N LEU A 58 3.66 3.21 7.39
CA LEU A 58 3.26 2.96 6.01
C LEU A 58 3.36 4.26 5.18
N VAL A 59 2.84 5.38 5.71
CA VAL A 59 2.94 6.70 5.07
C VAL A 59 4.39 7.15 4.92
N ILE A 60 5.23 6.97 5.94
CA ILE A 60 6.66 7.31 5.87
C ILE A 60 7.34 6.51 4.76
N ARG A 61 7.07 5.20 4.66
CA ARG A 61 7.64 4.35 3.59
C ARG A 61 7.18 4.80 2.20
N LEU A 62 5.90 5.15 2.05
CA LEU A 62 5.34 5.67 0.80
C LEU A 62 6.02 6.99 0.38
N LYS A 63 6.25 7.90 1.33
CA LYS A 63 6.96 9.17 1.10
C LYS A 63 8.45 8.97 0.81
N LYS A 64 9.13 8.03 1.48
CA LYS A 64 10.54 7.73 1.23
C LYS A 64 10.77 7.09 -0.16
N GLY A 65 9.83 6.28 -0.63
CA GLY A 65 9.87 5.69 -1.98
C GLY A 65 9.54 6.67 -3.11
N GLY A 66 8.91 7.81 -2.81
CA GLY A 66 8.71 8.92 -3.71
C GLY A 66 9.66 10.06 -3.35
N GLY A 67 10.88 10.03 -3.89
CA GLY A 67 11.98 10.98 -3.62
C GLY A 67 11.58 12.29 -2.94
N CYS A 68 11.63 12.28 -1.61
CA CYS A 68 11.55 13.51 -0.82
C CYS A 68 12.99 13.88 -0.45
N SER A 69 13.63 14.68 -1.31
CA SER A 69 14.75 15.54 -0.91
C SER A 69 14.16 16.61 -0.01
N TRP A 70 14.39 16.50 1.30
CA TRP A 70 14.28 17.67 2.17
C TRP A 70 15.67 18.29 2.20
N SER A 71 15.84 19.29 1.35
CA SER A 71 16.93 20.27 1.44
C SER A 71 16.57 21.34 2.46
#